data_AF-A0A4U6AHS9-F1
#
_entry.id   AF-A0A4U6AHS9-F1
#
_cell.length_a   1.000
_cell.length_b   1.000
_cell.length_c   1.000
_cell.angle_alpha   90.00
_cell.angle_beta   90.00
_cell.angle_gamma   90.00
#
_symmetry.space_group_name_H-M   'P 1'
#
loop_
_entity.id
_entity.type
_entity.pdbx_description
1 polymer ?
#
loop_
_entity_poly.entity_id
_entity_poly.type
_entity_poly.pdbx_seq_one_letter_code
_entity_poly.pdbx_strand_id
1 'polypeptide(L)'
;MFAQSLSLITRNFWMFAVVVSIMAGFFVFEDVSGSEPNKGAYAMWLFLSFWMQQAVISGKEKIAGQVGWPNGLWSFLWKNLVLFFSSVILPSLLLALSGFDNLGFIILVALLLAAGAFATLGTWPVSNAARGDTSLAAAWRRGATGFWSRFFRLVAGYVVPAFVSVLLVGLLHPGAVGSNVGMTDPVVVRLLLFYLLAVSINLIGTVYVSVVIARSYLADDQKSGQQAVSPAE
;
A
#
# COMPACT_ATOMS: atom_id res chain seq x y z
N MET A 1 5.91 -4.61 14.56
CA MET A 1 5.29 -3.93 13.39
C MET A 1 3.84 -4.36 13.23
N PHE A 2 3.53 -5.66 13.12
CA PHE A 2 2.14 -6.15 13.01
C PHE A 2 1.21 -5.72 14.17
N ALA A 3 1.63 -5.90 15.42
CA ALA A 3 0.85 -5.44 16.59
C ALA A 3 0.58 -3.92 16.57
N GLN A 4 1.54 -3.12 16.08
CA GLN A 4 1.35 -1.68 15.93
C GLN A 4 0.36 -1.36 14.80
N SER A 5 0.41 -2.10 13.68
CA SER A 5 -0.57 -1.99 12.60
C SER A 5 -1.99 -2.27 13.10
N LEU A 6 -2.17 -3.34 13.89
CA LEU A 6 -3.47 -3.65 14.51
C LEU A 6 -3.90 -2.56 15.50
N SER A 7 -3.01 -2.03 16.33
CA SER A 7 -3.32 -0.90 17.24
C SER A 7 -3.78 0.34 16.46
N LEU A 8 -3.10 0.68 15.36
CA LEU A 8 -3.51 1.80 14.51
C LEU A 8 -4.88 1.57 13.88
N ILE A 9 -5.18 0.34 13.46
CA ILE A 9 -6.48 -0.04 12.91
C ILE A 9 -7.58 0.10 13.94
N THR A 10 -7.42 -0.48 15.13
CA THR A 10 -8.44 -0.45 16.17
C THR A 10 -8.68 0.98 16.69
N ARG A 11 -7.62 1.78 16.85
CA ARG A 11 -7.73 3.17 17.34
C ARG A 11 -8.32 4.15 16.31
N ASN A 12 -8.22 3.83 15.02
CA ASN A 12 -8.78 4.64 13.93
C ASN A 12 -9.89 3.90 13.17
N PHE A 13 -10.60 2.98 13.85
CA PHE A 13 -11.60 2.09 13.25
C PHE A 13 -12.59 2.81 12.34
N TRP A 14 -13.11 3.96 12.77
CA TRP A 14 -14.06 4.76 11.98
C TRP A 14 -13.51 5.23 10.63
N MET A 15 -12.25 5.64 10.57
CA MET A 15 -11.62 6.04 9.31
C MET A 15 -11.52 4.83 8.37
N PHE A 16 -11.15 3.66 8.88
CA PHE A 16 -11.10 2.44 8.08
C PHE A 16 -12.50 1.98 7.64
N ALA A 17 -13.50 2.07 8.50
CA ALA A 17 -14.89 1.78 8.14
C ALA A 17 -15.37 2.70 7.00
N VAL A 18 -15.04 3.99 7.05
CA VAL A 18 -15.35 4.94 5.96
C VAL A 18 -14.63 4.55 4.66
N VAL A 19 -13.34 4.23 4.72
CA VAL A 19 -12.57 3.81 3.53
C VAL A 19 -13.17 2.54 2.91
N VAL A 20 -13.49 1.52 3.72
CA VAL A 20 -14.12 0.28 3.25
C VAL A 20 -15.49 0.57 2.62
N SER A 21 -16.31 1.41 3.23
CA SER A 21 -17.61 1.80 2.69
C SER A 21 -17.51 2.55 1.36
N ILE A 22 -16.53 3.46 1.21
CA ILE A 22 -16.29 4.16 -0.06
C ILE A 22 -15.85 3.17 -1.14
N MET A 23 -14.96 2.22 -0.81
CA MET A 23 -14.52 1.18 -1.75
C MET A 23 -15.67 0.27 -2.17
N ALA A 24 -16.54 -0.11 -1.23
CA ALA A 24 -17.77 -0.85 -1.54
C ALA A 24 -18.68 -0.06 -2.48
N GLY A 25 -18.82 1.24 -2.23
CA GLY A 25 -19.56 2.14 -3.11
C GLY A 25 -18.98 2.21 -4.53
N PHE A 26 -17.66 2.21 -4.68
CA PHE A 26 -17.01 2.15 -5.99
C PHE A 26 -17.27 0.84 -6.72
N PHE A 27 -17.18 -0.30 -6.02
CA PHE A 27 -17.52 -1.60 -6.60
C PHE A 27 -18.97 -1.67 -7.09
N VAL A 28 -19.90 -1.22 -6.24
CA VAL A 28 -21.33 -1.11 -6.58
C VAL A 28 -21.54 -0.22 -7.81
N PHE A 29 -20.85 0.93 -7.85
CA PHE A 29 -20.97 1.86 -8.97
C PHE A 29 -20.42 1.26 -10.27
N GLU A 30 -19.28 0.58 -10.23
CA GLU A 30 -18.70 -0.10 -11.40
C GLU A 30 -19.64 -1.18 -11.95
N ASP A 31 -20.22 -1.99 -11.07
CA ASP A 31 -21.17 -3.04 -11.43
C ASP A 31 -22.44 -2.46 -12.10
N VAL A 32 -23.02 -1.40 -11.51
CA VAL A 32 -24.25 -0.78 -12.02
C VAL A 32 -24.02 0.03 -13.30
N SER A 33 -22.88 0.70 -13.42
CA SER A 33 -22.59 1.57 -14.57
C SER A 33 -21.90 0.85 -15.73
N GLY A 34 -21.37 -0.35 -15.50
CA GLY A 34 -20.51 -1.06 -16.45
C GLY A 34 -19.21 -0.30 -16.76
N SER A 35 -18.82 0.67 -15.92
CA SER A 35 -17.64 1.51 -16.15
C SER A 35 -16.34 0.79 -15.82
N GLU A 36 -15.24 1.22 -16.45
CA GLU A 36 -13.89 0.74 -16.15
C GLU A 36 -13.46 0.92 -14.67
N PRO A 37 -12.42 0.18 -14.21
CA PRO A 37 -11.94 0.23 -12.83
C PRO A 37 -11.66 1.65 -12.33
N ASN A 38 -12.17 1.96 -11.15
CA ASN A 38 -12.24 3.31 -10.63
C ASN A 38 -10.87 3.83 -10.16
N LYS A 39 -10.36 4.85 -10.86
CA LYS A 39 -9.12 5.58 -10.55
C LYS A 39 -9.13 6.16 -9.12
N GLY A 40 -10.30 6.45 -8.55
CA GLY A 40 -10.49 6.93 -7.18
C GLY A 40 -10.08 5.93 -6.11
N ALA A 41 -10.15 4.62 -6.38
CA ALA A 41 -9.70 3.59 -5.45
C ALA A 41 -8.18 3.67 -5.22
N TYR A 42 -7.39 3.85 -6.28
CA TYR A 42 -5.94 4.02 -6.16
C TYR A 42 -5.54 5.25 -5.34
N ALA A 43 -6.23 6.38 -5.57
CA ALA A 43 -6.00 7.59 -4.80
C ALA A 43 -6.26 7.35 -3.30
N MET A 44 -7.34 6.64 -2.96
CA MET A 44 -7.69 6.32 -1.58
C MET A 44 -6.62 5.47 -0.90
N TRP A 45 -6.02 4.50 -1.59
CA TRP A 45 -4.91 3.70 -1.06
C TRP A 45 -3.67 4.55 -0.77
N LEU A 46 -3.34 5.51 -1.64
CA LEU A 46 -2.23 6.43 -1.43
C LEU A 46 -2.46 7.36 -0.23
N PHE A 47 -3.68 7.90 -0.10
CA PHE A 47 -4.05 8.71 1.05
C PHE A 47 -3.99 7.91 2.35
N LEU A 48 -4.53 6.69 2.35
CA LEU A 48 -4.46 5.82 3.53
C LEU A 48 -3.00 5.57 3.95
N SER A 49 -2.14 5.24 2.99
CA SER A 49 -0.72 5.01 3.26
C SER A 49 -0.03 6.26 3.83
N PHE A 50 -0.33 7.44 3.29
CA PHE A 50 0.19 8.71 3.81
C PHE A 50 -0.19 8.93 5.28
N TRP A 51 -1.48 8.78 5.59
CA TRP A 51 -2.01 9.00 6.94
C TRP A 51 -1.40 8.03 7.95
N MET A 52 -1.22 6.76 7.55
CA MET A 52 -0.56 5.75 8.39
C MET A 52 0.91 6.07 8.64
N GLN A 53 1.65 6.46 7.60
CA GLN A 53 3.06 6.80 7.75
C GLN A 53 3.24 8.03 8.65
N GLN A 54 2.40 9.05 8.47
CA GLN A 54 2.38 10.25 9.34
C GLN A 54 2.05 9.91 10.79
N ALA A 55 1.07 9.03 11.05
CA ALA A 55 0.73 8.60 12.40
C ALA A 55 1.94 7.95 13.11
N VAL A 56 2.68 7.11 12.38
CA VAL A 56 3.89 6.45 12.92
C VAL A 56 5.02 7.44 13.18
N ILE A 57 5.30 8.35 12.23
CA ILE A 57 6.39 9.33 12.35
C ILE A 57 6.11 10.34 13.46
N SER A 58 4.88 10.85 13.53
CA SER A 58 4.48 11.83 14.54
C SER A 58 4.29 11.24 15.93
N GLY A 59 4.35 9.91 16.07
CA GLY A 59 4.05 9.20 17.32
C GLY A 59 2.59 9.30 17.75
N LYS A 60 1.71 9.86 16.93
CA LYS A 60 0.28 10.02 17.23
C LYS A 60 -0.47 8.78 16.76
N GLU A 61 -0.99 8.01 17.72
CA GLU A 61 -1.75 6.80 17.42
C GLU A 61 -3.18 7.07 16.90
N LYS A 62 -3.69 8.29 17.06
CA LYS A 62 -5.00 8.72 16.55
C LYS A 62 -4.82 9.87 15.56
N ILE A 63 -5.41 9.73 14.38
CA ILE A 63 -5.28 10.71 13.29
C ILE A 63 -6.42 11.76 13.35
N ALA A 64 -7.48 11.48 14.10
CA ALA A 64 -8.58 12.40 14.34
C ALA A 64 -8.09 13.66 15.08
N GLY A 65 -8.35 14.83 14.49
CA GLY A 65 -8.08 16.15 15.08
C GLY A 65 -6.97 16.97 14.41
N GLN A 66 -6.28 16.44 13.39
CA GLN A 66 -5.40 17.27 12.56
C GLN A 66 -6.22 18.05 11.53
N VAL A 67 -6.67 19.24 11.93
CA VAL A 67 -7.32 20.21 11.03
C VAL A 67 -6.23 20.93 10.23
N GLY A 68 -6.11 20.61 8.95
CA GLY A 68 -5.18 21.26 8.02
C GLY A 68 -4.64 20.33 6.94
N TRP A 69 -4.23 20.90 5.79
CA TRP A 69 -3.52 20.13 4.77
C TRP A 69 -2.18 19.67 5.35
N PRO A 70 -1.89 18.36 5.34
CA PRO A 70 -0.69 17.86 5.97
C PRO A 70 0.55 18.28 5.17
N ASN A 71 1.47 18.97 5.84
CA ASN A 71 2.71 19.46 5.23
C ASN A 71 3.46 18.31 4.55
N GLY A 72 3.87 18.52 3.29
CA GLY A 72 4.59 17.53 2.50
C GLY A 72 3.72 16.50 1.77
N LEU A 73 2.38 16.59 1.84
CA LEU A 73 1.46 15.71 1.11
C LEU A 73 1.74 15.65 -0.40
N TRP A 74 1.91 16.82 -1.04
CA TRP A 74 2.15 16.87 -2.48
C TRP A 74 3.45 16.16 -2.88
N SER A 75 4.52 16.39 -2.11
CA SER A 75 5.82 15.75 -2.35
C SER A 75 5.78 14.26 -2.01
N PHE A 76 4.99 13.84 -1.02
CA PHE A 76 4.73 12.42 -0.74
C PHE A 76 3.99 11.74 -1.90
N LEU A 77 2.91 12.34 -2.38
CA LEU A 77 2.12 11.82 -3.50
C LEU A 77 2.98 11.70 -4.76
N TRP A 78 3.73 12.75 -5.09
CA TRP A 78 4.65 12.75 -6.23
C TRP A 78 5.68 11.63 -6.15
N LYS A 79 6.37 11.48 -5.00
CA LYS A 79 7.40 10.44 -4.83
C LYS A 79 6.80 9.03 -4.85
N ASN A 80 5.61 8.82 -4.29
CA ASN A 80 4.93 7.53 -4.40
C ASN A 80 4.48 7.23 -5.83
N LEU A 81 4.00 8.23 -6.58
CA LEU A 81 3.68 8.06 -8.01
C LEU A 81 4.93 7.66 -8.81
N VAL A 82 6.07 8.33 -8.58
CA VAL A 82 7.33 7.96 -9.25
C VAL A 82 7.73 6.52 -8.92
N LEU A 83 7.63 6.09 -7.65
CA LEU A 83 7.92 4.71 -7.26
C LEU A 83 6.93 3.72 -7.86
N PHE A 84 5.64 4.05 -7.90
CA PHE A 84 4.62 3.22 -8.48
C PHE A 84 4.83 3.05 -9.99
N PHE A 85 4.96 4.15 -10.74
CA PHE A 85 5.20 4.08 -12.17
C PHE A 85 6.51 3.37 -12.50
N SER A 86 7.61 3.64 -11.79
CA SER A 86 8.87 2.91 -12.02
C SER A 86 8.75 1.41 -11.73
N SER A 87 7.95 1.02 -10.75
CA SER A 87 7.70 -0.40 -10.44
C SER A 87 6.79 -1.12 -11.44
N VAL A 88 5.97 -0.38 -12.21
CA VAL A 88 5.04 -0.94 -13.21
C VAL A 88 5.61 -0.89 -14.61
N ILE A 89 6.39 0.15 -14.96
CA ILE A 89 7.01 0.32 -16.28
C ILE A 89 7.94 -0.85 -16.62
N LEU A 90 8.80 -1.27 -15.69
CA LEU A 90 9.78 -2.34 -15.94
C LEU A 90 9.14 -3.72 -16.23
N PRO A 91 8.15 -4.21 -15.44
CA PRO A 91 7.40 -5.40 -15.80
C PRO A 91 6.63 -5.26 -17.13
N SER A 92 6.07 -4.07 -17.41
CA SER A 92 5.32 -3.80 -18.65
C SER A 92 6.22 -3.81 -19.89
N LEU A 93 7.47 -3.36 -19.74
CA LEU A 93 8.49 -3.43 -20.79
C LEU A 93 8.98 -4.87 -21.01
N LEU A 94 9.17 -5.65 -19.94
CA LEU A 94 9.47 -7.08 -20.07
C LEU A 94 8.35 -7.80 -20.81
N LEU A 95 7.09 -7.49 -20.48
CA LEU A 95 5.87 -7.94 -21.18
C LEU A 95 5.92 -7.71 -22.69
N ALA A 96 6.23 -6.48 -23.10
CA ALA A 96 6.34 -6.11 -24.51
C ALA A 96 7.47 -6.86 -25.24
N LEU A 97 8.50 -7.31 -24.51
CA LEU A 97 9.70 -7.93 -25.07
C LEU A 97 9.69 -9.47 -25.03
N SER A 98 8.89 -10.10 -24.17
CA SER A 98 9.02 -11.54 -23.87
C SER A 98 7.79 -12.39 -24.19
N GLY A 99 6.68 -11.79 -24.64
CA GLY A 99 5.52 -12.56 -25.15
C GLY A 99 4.89 -13.49 -24.10
N PHE A 100 5.02 -13.17 -22.81
CA PHE A 100 4.38 -13.96 -21.76
C PHE A 100 2.88 -13.64 -21.69
N ASP A 101 2.05 -14.64 -21.97
CA ASP A 101 0.58 -14.52 -21.88
C ASP A 101 0.01 -14.88 -20.49
N ASN A 102 0.86 -15.14 -19.49
CA ASN A 102 0.41 -15.52 -18.15
C ASN A 102 0.25 -14.31 -17.22
N LEU A 103 -0.96 -13.74 -17.21
CA LEU A 103 -1.35 -12.59 -16.37
C LEU A 103 -1.01 -12.78 -14.89
N GLY A 104 -1.17 -13.98 -14.34
CA GLY A 104 -0.88 -14.27 -12.93
C GLY A 104 0.61 -14.16 -12.59
N PHE A 105 1.46 -14.68 -13.47
CA PHE A 105 2.92 -14.55 -13.33
C PHE A 105 3.36 -13.08 -13.44
N ILE A 106 2.76 -12.32 -14.35
CA ILE A 106 3.03 -10.89 -14.54
C ILE A 106 2.71 -10.09 -13.28
N ILE A 107 1.52 -10.30 -12.70
CA ILE A 107 1.11 -9.60 -11.48
C ILE A 107 2.08 -9.93 -10.33
N LEU A 108 2.50 -11.18 -10.21
CA LEU A 108 3.48 -11.59 -9.20
C LEU A 108 4.83 -10.87 -9.38
N VAL A 109 5.37 -10.85 -10.61
CA VAL A 109 6.63 -10.17 -10.91
C VAL A 109 6.52 -8.66 -10.64
N ALA A 110 5.41 -8.03 -11.03
CA ALA A 110 5.16 -6.61 -10.75
C ALA A 110 5.11 -6.32 -9.26
N LEU A 111 4.44 -7.17 -8.46
CA LEU A 111 4.40 -7.03 -7.01
C LEU A 111 5.79 -7.20 -6.37
N LEU A 112 6.61 -8.14 -6.85
CA LEU A 112 7.96 -8.34 -6.36
C LEU A 112 8.88 -7.15 -6.71
N LEU A 113 8.77 -6.62 -7.92
CA LEU A 113 9.52 -5.43 -8.34
C LEU A 113 9.09 -4.19 -7.57
N ALA A 114 7.79 -4.02 -7.32
CA ALA A 114 7.28 -2.97 -6.44
C ALA A 114 7.82 -3.12 -5.02
N ALA A 115 7.77 -4.32 -4.42
CA ALA A 115 8.36 -4.57 -3.12
C ALA A 115 9.87 -4.25 -3.08
N GLY A 116 10.60 -4.55 -4.16
CA GLY A 116 12.00 -4.18 -4.33
C GLY A 116 12.23 -2.67 -4.38
N ALA A 117 11.46 -1.95 -5.19
CA ALA A 117 11.53 -0.49 -5.31
C ALA A 117 11.18 0.21 -3.99
N PHE A 118 10.17 -0.27 -3.27
CA PHE A 118 9.81 0.25 -1.95
C PHE A 118 10.81 -0.18 -0.86
N ALA A 119 11.49 -1.32 -1.00
CA ALA A 119 12.55 -1.72 -0.06
C ALA A 119 13.78 -0.80 -0.18
N THR A 120 14.14 -0.39 -1.40
CA THR A 120 15.29 0.49 -1.66
C THR A 120 14.96 1.97 -1.47
N LEU A 121 13.82 2.43 -1.97
CA LEU A 121 13.49 3.85 -2.04
C LEU A 121 12.23 4.23 -1.27
N GLY A 122 11.54 3.28 -0.61
CA GLY A 122 10.31 3.56 0.13
C GLY A 122 10.48 4.53 1.28
N THR A 123 11.70 4.78 1.76
CA THR A 123 12.00 5.83 2.75
C THR A 123 12.02 7.24 2.16
N TRP A 124 12.01 7.38 0.83
CA TRP A 124 12.09 8.66 0.12
C TRP A 124 10.83 9.53 0.22
N PRO A 125 9.60 8.98 0.08
CA PRO A 125 8.39 9.75 0.34
C PRO A 125 8.25 10.15 1.82
N VAL A 126 8.74 9.29 2.72
CA VAL A 126 8.64 9.44 4.19
C VAL A 126 9.52 10.58 4.70
N SER A 127 10.68 10.82 4.07
CA SER A 127 11.62 11.83 4.53
C SER A 127 11.03 13.25 4.55
N ASN A 128 10.09 13.53 3.64
CA ASN A 128 9.39 14.83 3.62
C ASN A 128 8.45 14.99 4.80
N ALA A 129 7.76 13.91 5.16
CA ALA A 129 6.87 13.87 6.33
C ALA A 129 7.66 14.06 7.63
N ALA A 130 8.89 13.53 7.68
CA ALA A 130 9.78 13.60 8.83
C ALA A 130 10.74 14.80 8.84
N ARG A 131 10.69 15.70 7.84
CA ARG A 131 11.61 16.85 7.66
C ARG A 131 13.11 16.48 7.62
N GLY A 132 13.46 15.25 7.25
CA GLY A 132 14.86 14.82 7.10
C GLY A 132 15.40 14.98 5.67
N ASP A 133 16.59 14.42 5.40
CA ASP A 133 17.21 14.51 4.07
C ASP A 133 16.30 13.85 3.00
N THR A 134 15.88 14.69 2.06
CA THR A 134 14.90 14.37 1.01
C THR A 134 15.54 13.89 -0.28
N SER A 135 16.87 13.77 -0.32
CA SER A 135 17.61 13.31 -1.50
C SER A 135 17.35 11.82 -1.81
N LEU A 136 17.34 11.50 -3.10
CA LEU A 136 17.19 10.12 -3.58
C LEU A 136 18.39 9.26 -3.13
N ALA A 137 19.60 9.83 -3.15
CA ALA A 137 20.83 9.17 -2.72
C ALA A 137 20.78 8.77 -1.24
N ALA A 138 20.26 9.65 -0.36
CA ALA A 138 20.07 9.31 1.04
C ALA A 138 19.02 8.22 1.23
N ALA A 139 17.93 8.24 0.44
CA ALA A 139 16.94 7.16 0.45
C ALA A 139 17.55 5.82 0.02
N TRP A 140 18.32 5.79 -1.06
CA TRP A 140 19.02 4.59 -1.53
C TRP A 140 19.98 4.04 -0.48
N ARG A 141 20.81 4.90 0.14
CA ARG A 141 21.74 4.50 1.19
C ARG A 141 21.02 3.87 2.38
N ARG A 142 19.89 4.47 2.79
CA ARG A 142 19.01 3.88 3.82
C ARG A 142 18.45 2.54 3.37
N GLY A 143 17.93 2.44 2.14
CA GLY A 143 17.40 1.20 1.59
C GLY A 143 18.41 0.05 1.54
N ALA A 144 19.64 0.34 1.10
CA ALA A 144 20.68 -0.67 0.89
C ALA A 144 21.10 -1.40 2.18
N THR A 145 21.23 -0.69 3.29
CA THR A 145 21.70 -1.28 4.57
C THR A 145 20.71 -2.25 5.23
N GLY A 146 19.45 -2.24 4.79
CA GLY A 146 18.39 -3.08 5.35
C GLY A 146 17.50 -3.74 4.29
N PHE A 147 18.00 -3.86 3.06
CA PHE A 147 17.20 -4.23 1.89
C PHE A 147 16.45 -5.54 2.10
N TRP A 148 17.14 -6.64 2.40
CA TRP A 148 16.51 -7.97 2.48
C TRP A 148 15.43 -8.05 3.56
N SER A 149 15.71 -7.53 4.75
CA SER A 149 14.74 -7.50 5.85
C SER A 149 13.50 -6.69 5.50
N ARG A 150 13.68 -5.52 4.86
CA ARG A 150 12.56 -4.71 4.35
C ARG A 150 11.81 -5.40 3.22
N PHE A 151 12.53 -5.95 2.26
CA PHE A 151 11.97 -6.64 1.10
C PHE A 151 11.04 -7.76 1.51
N PHE A 152 11.48 -8.69 2.37
CA PHE A 152 10.63 -9.79 2.81
C PHE A 152 9.42 -9.31 3.62
N ARG A 153 9.55 -8.23 4.40
CA ARG A 153 8.41 -7.61 5.08
C ARG A 153 7.43 -6.99 4.10
N LEU A 154 7.91 -6.28 3.08
CA LEU A 154 7.06 -5.68 2.05
C LEU A 154 6.38 -6.75 1.19
N VAL A 155 7.08 -7.82 0.84
CA VAL A 155 6.51 -9.00 0.18
C VAL A 155 5.41 -9.60 1.05
N ALA A 156 5.65 -9.82 2.35
CA ALA A 156 4.62 -10.31 3.26
C ALA A 156 3.42 -9.34 3.36
N GLY A 157 3.66 -8.03 3.29
CA GLY A 157 2.62 -7.00 3.36
C GLY A 157 1.80 -6.80 2.09
N TYR A 158 2.35 -7.08 0.92
CA TYR A 158 1.67 -6.93 -0.37
C TYR A 158 1.20 -8.26 -0.96
N VAL A 159 2.08 -9.26 -1.03
CA VAL A 159 1.82 -10.52 -1.73
C VAL A 159 0.85 -11.39 -0.94
N VAL A 160 1.00 -11.50 0.39
CA VAL A 160 0.10 -12.34 1.19
C VAL A 160 -1.34 -11.82 1.15
N PRO A 161 -1.63 -10.53 1.41
CA PRO A 161 -2.99 -9.99 1.31
C PRO A 161 -3.58 -10.10 -0.09
N ALA A 162 -2.78 -9.84 -1.13
CA ALA A 162 -3.22 -9.98 -2.52
C ALA A 162 -3.56 -11.44 -2.85
N PHE A 163 -2.70 -12.38 -2.47
CA PHE A 163 -2.93 -13.81 -2.69
C PHE A 163 -4.20 -14.29 -1.99
N VAL A 164 -4.36 -13.96 -0.70
CA VAL A 164 -5.58 -14.32 0.05
C VAL A 164 -6.83 -13.70 -0.59
N SER A 165 -6.75 -12.46 -1.07
CA SER A 165 -7.86 -11.80 -1.77
C SER A 165 -8.24 -12.52 -3.07
N VAL A 166 -7.25 -12.95 -3.86
CA VAL A 166 -7.47 -13.74 -5.08
C VAL A 166 -8.09 -15.09 -4.74
N LEU A 167 -7.65 -15.76 -3.69
CA LEU A 167 -8.28 -17.02 -3.25
C LEU A 167 -9.75 -16.80 -2.84
N LEU A 168 -10.02 -15.73 -2.09
CA LEU A 168 -11.37 -15.39 -1.61
C LEU A 168 -12.34 -15.07 -2.76
N VAL A 169 -11.90 -14.30 -3.75
CA VAL A 169 -12.76 -13.88 -4.87
C VAL A 169 -12.81 -14.94 -5.96
N GLY A 170 -11.68 -15.57 -6.30
CA GLY A 170 -11.54 -16.45 -7.46
C GLY A 170 -11.88 -17.92 -7.21
N LEU A 171 -11.56 -18.48 -6.04
CA LEU A 171 -11.77 -19.91 -5.75
C LEU A 171 -13.01 -20.19 -4.92
N LEU A 172 -13.40 -19.26 -4.04
CA LEU A 172 -14.59 -19.42 -3.19
C LEU A 172 -15.88 -18.92 -3.84
N HIS A 173 -15.81 -18.42 -5.08
CA HIS A 173 -16.97 -18.05 -5.89
C HIS A 173 -17.23 -19.07 -7.02
N PRO A 174 -18.04 -20.12 -6.78
CA PRO A 174 -18.48 -21.01 -7.84
C PRO A 174 -19.60 -20.32 -8.63
N GLY A 175 -19.27 -19.73 -9.78
CA GLY A 175 -20.29 -19.15 -10.66
C GLY A 175 -19.71 -18.25 -11.74
N ALA A 176 -19.59 -18.77 -12.95
CA ALA A 176 -19.40 -17.95 -14.14
C ALA A 176 -20.61 -17.00 -14.25
N VAL A 177 -20.35 -15.70 -14.16
CA VAL A 177 -21.37 -14.65 -14.24
C VAL A 177 -21.94 -14.67 -15.66
N GLY A 178 -23.16 -15.19 -15.80
CA GLY A 178 -24.00 -14.94 -16.96
C GLY A 178 -24.33 -13.45 -17.02
N SER A 179 -24.40 -12.88 -18.22
CA SER A 179 -24.38 -11.45 -18.51
C SER A 179 -25.61 -10.63 -18.05
N ASN A 180 -26.44 -11.10 -17.11
CA ASN A 180 -27.69 -10.43 -16.69
C ASN A 180 -28.02 -10.65 -15.19
N VAL A 181 -27.05 -10.41 -14.31
CA VAL A 181 -27.28 -10.54 -12.86
C VAL A 181 -27.35 -9.13 -12.24
N GLY A 182 -28.56 -8.72 -11.84
CA GLY A 182 -28.77 -7.46 -11.12
C GLY A 182 -28.47 -7.59 -9.61
N MET A 183 -28.32 -6.45 -8.92
CA MET A 183 -27.97 -6.35 -7.49
C MET A 183 -28.83 -7.15 -6.51
N THR A 184 -30.05 -7.52 -6.88
CA THR A 184 -30.97 -8.32 -6.04
C THR A 184 -30.67 -9.82 -6.08
N ASP A 185 -29.77 -10.27 -6.97
CA ASP A 185 -29.36 -11.66 -7.00
C ASP A 185 -28.50 -11.99 -5.76
N PRO A 186 -28.83 -13.07 -5.02
CA PRO A 186 -28.00 -13.59 -3.94
C PRO A 186 -26.53 -13.78 -4.30
N VAL A 187 -26.21 -13.95 -5.59
CA VAL A 187 -24.85 -14.04 -6.13
C VAL A 187 -24.10 -12.72 -5.99
N VAL A 188 -24.72 -11.58 -6.29
CA VAL A 188 -24.09 -10.24 -6.22
C VAL A 188 -23.86 -9.83 -4.76
N VAL A 189 -24.83 -10.11 -3.87
CA VAL A 189 -24.67 -9.84 -2.43
C VAL A 189 -23.52 -10.66 -1.84
N ARG A 190 -23.37 -11.94 -2.24
CA ARG A 190 -22.22 -12.75 -1.82
C ARG A 190 -20.90 -12.22 -2.39
N LEU A 191 -20.88 -11.83 -3.66
CA LEU A 191 -19.69 -11.26 -4.30
C LEU A 191 -19.24 -9.97 -3.58
N LEU A 192 -20.20 -9.11 -3.21
CA LEU A 192 -19.94 -7.92 -2.42
C LEU A 192 -19.32 -8.25 -1.05
N LEU A 193 -19.79 -9.29 -0.36
CA LEU A 193 -19.21 -9.73 0.91
C LEU A 193 -17.75 -10.21 0.76
N PHE A 194 -17.46 -11.03 -0.25
CA PHE A 194 -16.10 -11.48 -0.54
C PHE A 194 -15.20 -10.30 -0.94
N TYR A 195 -15.73 -9.35 -1.71
CA TYR A 195 -15.03 -8.12 -2.07
C TYR A 195 -14.72 -7.27 -0.83
N LEU A 196 -15.69 -7.05 0.06
CA LEU A 196 -15.50 -6.33 1.33
C LEU A 196 -14.41 -6.97 2.19
N LEU A 197 -14.40 -8.30 2.25
CA LEU A 197 -13.37 -9.05 2.98
C LEU A 197 -12.00 -8.88 2.33
N ALA A 198 -11.91 -8.98 1.00
CA ALA A 198 -10.68 -8.76 0.24
C ALA A 198 -10.14 -7.33 0.44
N VAL A 199 -10.99 -6.30 0.34
CA VAL A 199 -10.61 -4.90 0.60
C VAL A 199 -10.09 -4.74 2.03
N SER A 200 -10.76 -5.35 3.00
CA SER A 200 -10.34 -5.28 4.41
C SER A 200 -8.96 -5.93 4.64
N ILE A 201 -8.68 -7.05 3.98
CA ILE A 201 -7.38 -7.74 4.05
C ILE A 201 -6.28 -6.90 3.38
N ASN A 202 -6.54 -6.34 2.20
CA ASN A 202 -5.61 -5.42 1.53
C ASN A 202 -5.35 -4.14 2.34
N LEU A 203 -6.34 -3.70 3.11
CA LEU A 203 -6.21 -2.57 4.02
C LEU A 203 -5.28 -2.88 5.19
N ILE A 204 -5.39 -4.07 5.79
CA ILE A 204 -4.43 -4.54 6.80
C ILE A 204 -3.01 -4.59 6.21
N GLY A 205 -2.87 -5.14 4.99
CA GLY A 205 -1.60 -5.18 4.26
C GLY A 205 -1.00 -3.79 4.03
N THR A 206 -1.82 -2.85 3.56
CA THR A 206 -1.42 -1.46 3.32
C THR A 206 -0.93 -0.80 4.60
N VAL A 207 -1.68 -0.90 5.70
CA VAL A 207 -1.26 -0.35 7.00
C VAL A 207 0.04 -0.97 7.49
N TYR A 208 0.20 -2.29 7.32
CA TYR A 208 1.43 -2.98 7.67
C TYR A 208 2.63 -2.44 6.89
N VAL A 209 2.52 -2.32 5.57
CA VAL A 209 3.57 -1.76 4.72
C VAL A 209 3.91 -0.33 5.14
N SER A 210 2.92 0.53 5.35
CA SER A 210 3.13 1.90 5.83
C SER A 210 3.92 1.93 7.14
N VAL A 211 3.58 1.06 8.10
CA VAL A 211 4.32 0.95 9.37
C VAL A 211 5.75 0.46 9.16
N VAL A 212 5.97 -0.55 8.31
CA VAL A 212 7.32 -1.07 8.00
C VAL A 212 8.20 0.03 7.43
N ILE A 213 7.70 0.77 6.45
CA ILE A 213 8.44 1.84 5.79
C ILE A 213 8.76 2.97 6.79
N ALA A 214 7.76 3.46 7.53
CA ALA A 214 7.94 4.55 8.48
C ALA A 214 8.90 4.18 9.63
N ARG A 215 8.81 2.96 10.16
CA ARG A 215 9.73 2.49 11.21
C ARG A 215 11.14 2.27 10.69
N SER A 216 11.29 1.80 9.45
CA SER A 216 12.61 1.65 8.83
C SER A 216 13.28 3.00 8.64
N TYR A 217 12.51 4.02 8.22
CA TYR A 217 12.99 5.40 8.16
C TYR A 217 13.51 5.87 9.53
N LEU A 218 12.70 5.74 10.59
CA LEU A 218 13.08 6.20 11.94
C LEU A 218 14.32 5.47 12.49
N ALA A 219 14.42 4.16 12.26
CA ALA A 219 15.57 3.38 12.70
C ALA A 219 16.87 3.78 11.96
N ASP A 220 16.77 4.08 10.67
CA ASP A 220 17.92 4.52 9.88
C ASP A 220 18.35 5.95 10.26
N ASP A 221 17.39 6.83 10.58
CA ASP A 221 17.64 8.22 11.02
C ASP A 221 18.32 8.25 12.40
N GLN A 222 17.89 7.39 13.33
CA GLN A 222 18.53 7.22 14.64
C GLN A 222 19.98 6.72 14.52
N LYS A 223 20.25 5.79 13.59
CA LYS A 223 21.62 5.29 13.34
C LYS A 223 22.53 6.36 12.73
N SER A 224 22.02 7.19 11.83
CA SER A 224 22.80 8.32 11.31
C SER A 224 23.07 9.40 12.37
N GLY A 225 22.11 9.63 13.27
CA GLY A 225 22.30 10.55 14.40
C GLY A 225 23.35 10.05 15.40
N GLN A 226 23.42 8.74 15.66
CA GLN A 226 24.44 8.14 16.51
C GLN A 226 25.84 8.17 15.87
N GLN A 227 25.95 7.99 14.56
CA GLN A 227 27.25 8.07 13.86
C GLN A 227 27.84 9.49 13.87
N ALA A 228 27.02 10.54 13.93
CA ALA A 228 27.48 11.92 14.08
C ALA A 228 27.98 12.25 15.51
N VAL A 229 27.71 11.39 16.49
CA VAL A 229 28.08 11.57 17.91
C VAL A 229 29.15 10.56 18.35
N SER A 230 29.72 9.78 17.42
CA SER A 230 30.94 9.01 17.74
C SER A 230 32.04 10.02 18.09
N PRO A 231 32.57 10.03 19.33
CA PRO A 231 33.72 10.85 19.65
C PRO A 231 34.88 10.37 18.78
N ALA A 232 35.67 11.32 18.29
CA ALA A 232 37.03 11.01 17.92
C ALA A 232 37.74 10.46 19.18
N GLU A 233 38.08 9.18 19.16
CA GLU A 233 39.13 8.60 19.99
C GLU A 233 40.23 8.09 19.05
#